data_AF-R1B8X2-F1
#
_entry.id   AF-R1B8X2-F1
#
_cell.length_a   1.000
_cell.length_b   1.000
_cell.length_c   1.000
_cell.angle_alpha   90.00
_cell.angle_beta   90.00
_cell.angle_gamma   90.00
#
_symmetry.space_group_name_H-M   'P 1'
#
loop_
_entity.id
_entity.type
_entity.pdbx_description
1 polymer ?
#
loop_
_entity_poly.entity_id
_entity_poly.type
_entity_poly.pdbx_seq_one_letter_code
_entity_poly.pdbx_strand_id
1 'polypeptide(L)'
;MEPDDGGQAAVFDDLGEKQVYGPTKPAHAWPKPWTNLETQEHVQVVKAASGLLQEPLRTDMGDDEIFVGKDSIHILKHHGSYMQQDRSLKGKDKQHSYQFMLRLKMPCGE
;
A
#
# COMPACT_ATOMS: atom_id res chain seq x y z
N MET A 1 -4.62 27.99 -23.90
CA MET A 1 -5.66 27.62 -22.93
C MET A 1 -5.37 26.17 -22.58
N GLU A 2 -4.48 25.97 -21.61
CA GLU A 2 -4.11 24.64 -21.13
C GLU A 2 -5.12 24.18 -20.07
N PRO A 3 -5.41 22.87 -19.96
CA PRO A 3 -6.42 22.37 -19.06
C PRO A 3 -5.96 22.38 -17.59
N ASP A 4 -6.94 22.63 -16.74
CA ASP A 4 -6.92 22.67 -15.28
C ASP A 4 -6.76 21.25 -14.69
N ASP A 5 -5.56 20.89 -14.22
CA ASP A 5 -5.32 19.65 -13.47
C ASP A 5 -5.67 19.85 -11.99
N GLY A 6 -6.96 19.69 -11.69
CA GLY A 6 -7.58 19.74 -10.37
C GLY A 6 -7.22 18.56 -9.46
N GLY A 7 -5.98 18.50 -8.98
CA GLY A 7 -5.53 17.57 -7.95
C GLY A 7 -5.27 18.25 -6.60
N GLN A 8 -6.32 18.55 -5.82
CA GLN A 8 -6.13 18.96 -4.41
C GLN A 8 -5.68 17.76 -3.56
N ALA A 9 -4.37 17.52 -3.50
CA ALA A 9 -3.77 16.75 -2.42
C ALA A 9 -3.75 17.64 -1.17
N ALA A 10 -4.29 17.15 -0.05
CA ALA A 10 -4.27 17.86 1.23
C ALA A 10 -2.82 18.17 1.63
N VAL A 11 -2.41 19.43 1.48
CA VAL A 11 -1.06 19.90 1.79
C VAL A 11 -1.06 20.30 3.26
N PHE A 12 -0.40 19.51 4.11
CA PHE A 12 0.10 20.03 5.37
C PHE A 12 1.14 21.10 5.01
N ASP A 13 0.76 22.38 5.06
CA ASP A 13 1.67 23.50 4.81
C ASP A 13 2.46 23.76 6.09
N ASP A 14 3.65 23.17 6.17
CA ASP A 14 4.60 23.30 7.29
C ASP A 14 5.35 24.66 7.26
N LEU A 15 5.02 25.54 6.33
CA LEU A 15 5.72 26.81 6.12
C LEU A 15 5.04 27.93 6.91
N GLY A 16 5.79 28.55 7.82
CA GLY A 16 5.38 29.81 8.44
C GLY A 16 5.28 30.94 7.40
N GLU A 17 4.53 32.02 7.73
CA GLU A 17 4.15 33.12 6.82
C GLU A 17 5.28 33.79 6.02
N LYS A 18 6.54 33.59 6.40
CA LYS A 18 7.73 34.18 5.76
C LYS A 18 8.74 33.15 5.24
N GLN A 19 8.46 31.86 5.35
CA GLN A 19 9.37 30.80 4.95
C GLN A 19 9.04 30.34 3.53
N VAL A 20 9.95 30.64 2.60
CA VAL A 20 9.80 30.29 1.17
C VAL A 20 10.27 28.86 0.88
N TYR A 21 11.18 28.33 1.71
CA TYR A 21 11.82 27.03 1.51
C TYR A 21 11.70 26.14 2.75
N GLY A 22 11.32 24.88 2.56
CA GLY A 22 11.18 23.91 3.63
C GLY A 22 11.33 22.47 3.14
N PRO A 23 11.22 21.47 4.03
CA PRO A 23 11.41 20.05 3.70
C PRO A 23 10.46 19.57 2.59
N THR A 24 9.25 20.13 2.54
CA THR A 24 8.22 19.85 1.54
C THR A 24 8.30 20.75 0.29
N LYS A 25 9.05 21.87 0.35
CA LYS A 25 9.28 22.84 -0.75
C LYS A 25 10.76 23.27 -0.79
N PRO A 26 11.69 22.46 -1.32
CA PRO A 26 13.12 22.80 -1.39
C PRO A 26 13.39 23.96 -2.37
N ALA A 27 14.50 24.68 -2.17
CA ALA A 27 14.88 25.85 -2.98
C ALA A 27 15.28 25.55 -4.43
N HIS A 28 15.47 24.28 -4.77
CA HIS A 28 15.66 23.82 -6.14
C HIS A 28 14.66 22.70 -6.41
N ALA A 29 14.02 22.74 -7.58
CA ALA A 29 13.14 21.68 -8.04
C ALA A 29 13.98 20.41 -8.26
N TRP A 30 13.93 19.49 -7.31
CA TRP A 30 14.49 18.15 -7.50
C TRP A 30 13.44 17.33 -8.24
N PRO A 31 13.73 16.79 -9.45
CA PRO A 31 12.84 15.80 -10.05
C PRO A 31 12.88 14.59 -9.12
N LYS A 32 11.85 14.41 -8.30
CA LYS A 32 11.77 13.33 -7.31
C LYS A 32 11.87 12.00 -8.06
N PRO A 33 13.03 11.29 -8.08
CA PRO A 33 13.20 10.10 -8.91
C PRO A 33 12.32 8.93 -8.43
N TRP A 34 11.75 9.04 -7.22
CA TRP A 34 10.89 8.03 -6.60
C TRP A 34 9.38 8.33 -6.73
N THR A 35 9.00 9.47 -7.30
CA THR A 35 7.61 9.73 -7.67
C THR A 35 7.52 9.66 -9.19
N ASN A 36 7.33 8.46 -9.73
CA ASN A 36 6.69 8.37 -11.04
C ASN A 36 5.28 8.94 -10.87
N LEU A 37 5.13 10.24 -11.15
CA LEU A 37 3.85 10.93 -11.17
C LEU A 37 2.97 10.45 -12.35
N GLU A 38 3.61 9.86 -13.36
CA GLU A 38 2.96 9.40 -14.59
C GLU A 38 2.56 7.92 -14.55
N THR A 39 3.33 7.05 -13.90
CA THR A 39 3.07 5.61 -13.85
C THR A 39 3.38 5.04 -12.48
N GLN A 40 2.34 4.81 -11.69
CA GLN A 40 2.49 4.26 -10.34
C GLN A 40 2.42 2.74 -10.34
N GLU A 41 3.25 2.13 -9.50
CA GLU A 41 3.16 0.70 -9.23
C GLU A 41 1.79 0.35 -8.66
N HIS A 42 1.23 -0.77 -9.10
CA HIS A 42 -0.09 -1.24 -8.71
C HIS A 42 -0.29 -1.23 -7.18
N VAL A 43 0.74 -1.59 -6.41
CA VAL A 43 0.73 -1.60 -4.94
C VAL A 43 0.47 -0.21 -4.34
N GLN A 44 0.98 0.84 -4.97
CA GLN A 44 0.81 2.21 -4.49
C GLN A 44 -0.63 2.69 -4.71
N VAL A 45 -1.23 2.31 -5.85
CA VAL A 45 -2.65 2.57 -6.14
C VAL A 45 -3.55 1.88 -5.12
N VAL A 46 -3.29 0.60 -4.84
CA VAL A 46 -4.05 -0.16 -3.82
C VAL A 46 -3.96 0.49 -2.45
N LYS A 47 -2.76 0.93 -2.01
CA LYS A 47 -2.60 1.62 -0.73
C LYS A 47 -3.33 2.96 -0.68
N ALA A 48 -3.28 3.75 -1.76
CA ALA A 48 -3.99 5.03 -1.82
C ALA A 48 -5.51 4.85 -1.70
N ALA A 49 -6.06 3.81 -2.33
CA ALA A 49 -7.50 3.50 -2.28
C ALA A 49 -7.94 2.78 -0.98
N SER A 50 -7.00 2.23 -0.20
CA SER A 50 -7.30 1.29 0.90
C SER A 50 -7.96 1.88 2.16
N GLY A 51 -8.11 3.20 2.27
CA GLY A 51 -8.67 3.84 3.46
C GLY A 51 -7.86 3.52 4.72
N LEU A 52 -6.57 3.87 4.73
CA LEU A 52 -5.63 3.55 5.82
C LEU A 52 -5.44 2.03 6.04
N LEU A 53 -5.23 1.28 4.95
CA LEU A 53 -4.91 -0.16 4.98
C LEU A 53 -6.05 -1.05 5.49
N GLN A 54 -7.30 -0.66 5.27
CA GLN A 54 -8.48 -1.41 5.72
C GLN A 54 -9.10 -2.21 4.57
N GLU A 55 -9.43 -1.55 3.46
CA GLU A 55 -10.07 -2.16 2.30
C GLU A 55 -9.03 -2.46 1.20
N PRO A 56 -9.25 -3.46 0.33
CA PRO A 56 -10.38 -4.40 0.31
C PRO A 56 -10.27 -5.56 1.30
N LEU A 57 -9.20 -5.61 2.11
CA LEU A 57 -8.92 -6.73 3.01
C LEU A 57 -10.06 -7.00 4.01
N ARG A 58 -10.65 -5.96 4.60
CA ARG A 58 -11.74 -6.13 5.57
C ARG A 58 -12.95 -6.82 4.94
N THR A 59 -13.28 -6.47 3.70
CA THR A 59 -14.36 -7.11 2.95
C THR A 59 -14.02 -8.58 2.65
N ASP A 60 -12.81 -8.87 2.17
CA ASP A 60 -12.38 -10.25 1.87
C ASP A 60 -12.34 -11.14 3.12
N MET A 61 -12.00 -10.60 4.29
CA MET A 61 -12.00 -11.36 5.55
C MET A 61 -13.41 -11.70 6.06
N GLY A 62 -14.45 -11.08 5.52
CA GLY A 62 -15.84 -11.40 5.82
C GLY A 62 -16.44 -12.45 4.88
N ASP A 63 -15.72 -12.85 3.84
CA ASP A 63 -16.13 -13.91 2.92
C ASP A 63 -15.77 -15.30 3.48
N ASP A 64 -16.48 -16.33 3.04
CA ASP A 64 -16.27 -17.74 3.45
C ASP A 64 -15.17 -18.44 2.61
N GLU A 65 -14.48 -17.69 1.75
CA GLU A 65 -13.38 -18.18 0.91
C GLU A 65 -12.09 -18.44 1.70
N ILE A 66 -11.33 -19.45 1.29
CA ILE A 66 -10.07 -19.86 1.97
C ILE A 66 -8.85 -18.99 1.59
N PHE A 67 -9.02 -18.01 0.71
CA PHE A 67 -7.96 -17.16 0.18
C PHE A 67 -8.42 -15.70 0.12
N VAL A 68 -7.46 -14.79 -0.03
CA VAL A 68 -7.74 -13.35 -0.22
C VAL A 68 -7.46 -12.91 -1.64
N GLY A 69 -8.17 -11.89 -2.10
CA GLY A 69 -7.97 -11.26 -3.39
C GLY A 69 -6.57 -10.69 -3.57
N LYS A 70 -6.15 -10.52 -4.82
CA LYS A 70 -4.80 -10.06 -5.19
C LYS A 70 -4.43 -8.71 -4.57
N ASP A 71 -5.41 -7.82 -4.44
CA ASP A 71 -5.22 -6.47 -3.90
C ASP A 71 -5.12 -6.51 -2.37
N SER A 72 -5.97 -7.32 -1.73
CA SER A 72 -5.96 -7.59 -0.29
C SER A 72 -4.63 -8.19 0.19
N ILE A 73 -3.93 -8.98 -0.63
CA ILE A 73 -2.58 -9.50 -0.30
C ILE A 73 -1.60 -8.35 0.01
N HIS A 74 -1.68 -7.22 -0.70
CA HIS A 74 -0.79 -6.09 -0.45
C HIS A 74 -1.08 -5.42 0.88
N ILE A 75 -2.36 -5.36 1.27
CA ILE A 75 -2.81 -4.80 2.54
C ILE A 75 -2.50 -5.75 3.71
N LEU A 76 -2.76 -7.04 3.53
CA LEU A 76 -2.53 -8.10 4.53
C LEU A 76 -1.08 -8.09 5.07
N LYS A 77 -0.11 -7.83 4.19
CA LYS A 77 1.32 -7.74 4.55
C LYS A 77 1.61 -6.65 5.58
N HIS A 78 0.85 -5.56 5.57
CA HIS A 78 1.01 -4.47 6.55
C HIS A 78 0.48 -4.87 7.93
N HIS A 79 -0.45 -5.81 7.99
CA HIS A 79 -0.94 -6.44 9.23
C HIS A 79 -0.04 -7.58 9.72
N GLY A 80 1.12 -7.78 9.08
CA GLY A 80 2.10 -8.79 9.47
C GLY A 80 1.75 -10.21 9.03
N SER A 81 0.70 -10.39 8.24
CA SER A 81 0.31 -11.70 7.73
C SER A 81 0.66 -11.86 6.24
N TYR A 82 0.98 -13.08 5.83
CA TYR A 82 1.31 -13.42 4.45
C TYR A 82 0.54 -14.65 4.02
N MET A 83 -0.20 -14.55 2.91
CA MET A 83 -0.81 -15.71 2.27
C MET A 83 0.25 -16.53 1.54
N GLN A 84 0.26 -17.83 1.79
CA GLN A 84 1.19 -18.81 1.26
C GLN A 84 0.43 -20.02 0.72
N GLN A 85 1.13 -20.85 -0.07
CA GLN A 85 0.63 -22.13 -0.57
C GLN A 85 1.71 -23.18 -0.38
N ASP A 86 1.29 -24.42 -0.14
CA ASP A 86 2.22 -25.55 -0.13
C ASP A 86 2.78 -25.76 -1.55
N ARG A 87 4.11 -25.69 -1.67
CA ARG A 87 4.84 -25.85 -2.95
C ARG A 87 5.06 -27.32 -3.33
N SER A 88 4.86 -28.26 -2.41
CA SER A 88 4.95 -29.69 -2.68
C SER A 88 3.77 -30.21 -3.49
N LEU A 89 2.59 -29.62 -3.27
CA LEU A 89 1.34 -29.94 -3.97
C LEU A 89 1.30 -29.31 -5.36
N LYS A 90 0.62 -29.98 -6.30
CA LYS A 90 0.48 -29.57 -7.70
C LYS A 90 -0.98 -29.56 -8.13
N GLY A 91 -1.29 -28.81 -9.17
CA GLY A 91 -2.64 -28.78 -9.75
C GLY A 91 -3.70 -28.25 -8.78
N LYS A 92 -4.83 -28.96 -8.68
CA LYS A 92 -5.99 -28.54 -7.88
C LYS A 92 -5.73 -28.58 -6.37
N ASP A 93 -4.95 -29.55 -5.90
CA ASP A 93 -4.65 -29.69 -4.47
C ASP A 93 -3.89 -28.47 -3.91
N LYS A 94 -3.09 -27.81 -4.76
CA LYS A 94 -2.40 -26.56 -4.40
C LYS A 94 -3.36 -25.37 -4.21
N GLN A 95 -4.51 -25.37 -4.88
CA GLN A 95 -5.51 -24.31 -4.72
C GLN A 95 -6.27 -24.44 -3.40
N HIS A 96 -6.18 -25.59 -2.74
CA HIS A 96 -6.80 -25.81 -1.43
C HIS A 96 -5.80 -25.73 -0.27
N SER A 97 -4.52 -25.47 -0.56
CA SER A 97 -3.44 -25.47 0.44
C SER A 97 -3.04 -24.06 0.92
N TYR A 98 -3.98 -23.11 0.85
CA TYR A 98 -3.74 -21.75 1.33
C TYR A 98 -3.51 -21.74 2.84
N GLN A 99 -2.46 -21.04 3.27
CA GLN A 99 -2.09 -20.87 4.66
C GLN A 99 -1.63 -19.44 4.90
N PHE A 100 -1.79 -18.94 6.12
CA PHE A 100 -1.36 -17.62 6.52
C PHE A 100 -0.18 -17.71 7.49
N MET A 101 0.95 -17.09 7.12
CA MET A 101 2.09 -16.92 8.01
C MET A 101 1.95 -15.60 8.75
N LEU A 102 1.94 -15.66 10.09
CA LEU A 102 1.91 -14.49 10.95
C LEU A 102 3.33 -14.12 11.41
N ARG A 103 3.70 -12.86 11.22
CA ARG A 103 4.91 -12.26 11.78
C ARG A 103 4.55 -11.33 12.92
N LEU A 104 5.05 -11.64 14.10
CA LEU A 104 4.92 -10.76 15.27
C LEU A 104 5.93 -9.62 15.19
N LYS A 105 5.53 -8.46 15.71
CA LYS A 105 6.40 -7.31 15.90
C LYS A 105 6.93 -7.35 17.34
N MET A 106 8.18 -7.75 17.51
CA MET A 106 8.88 -7.76 18.81
C MET A 106 10.01 -6.72 18.75
N PRO A 107 9.83 -5.51 19.32
CA PRO A 107 10.91 -4.54 19.39
C PRO A 107 12.04 -5.11 20.25
N CYS A 108 13.29 -5.00 19.78
CA CYS A 108 14.46 -5.58 20.46
C CYS A 108 14.44 -7.11 20.65
N GLY A 109 13.44 -7.83 20.13
CA GLY A 109 13.33 -9.29 20.28
C GLY A 109 12.81 -9.77 21.64
N GLU A 110 12.23 -8.87 22.44
CA GLU A 110 11.61 -9.14 23.74
C GLU A 110 10.08 -9.10 23.69
#